data_AF-A0A2M7L258-F1
#
_entry.id   AF-A0A2M7L258-F1
#
_cell.length_a   1.000
_cell.length_b   1.000
_cell.length_c   1.000
_cell.angle_alpha   90.00
_cell.angle_beta   90.00
_cell.angle_gamma   90.00
#
_symmetry.space_group_name_H-M   'P 1'
#
loop_
_entity.id
_entity.type
_entity.pdbx_description
1 polymer ?
#
loop_
_entity_poly.entity_id
_entity_poly.type
_entity_poly.pdbx_seq_one_letter_code
_entity_poly.pdbx_strand_id
1 'polypeptide(L)'
;MAKPPQHRPADVAACLKRLGFVEKTHRGKGDHRMFFRTAQCRDGEVGLVVLLDFGRDPVPGPILRKILTDIGLDLATFDKVYRKRWGQRGYDAMLSNRSRSELLPKHLRG
;
A
#
# COMPACT_ATOMS: atom_id res chain seq x y z
N MET A 1 -8.83 18.64 19.25
CA MET A 1 -8.09 18.02 18.12
C MET A 1 -8.77 16.68 17.79
N ALA A 2 -9.26 16.50 16.56
CA ALA A 2 -9.82 15.21 16.16
C ALA A 2 -8.71 14.14 16.19
N LYS A 3 -8.93 13.02 16.88
CA LYS A 3 -8.00 11.89 16.84
C LYS A 3 -7.88 11.45 15.37
N PRO A 4 -6.65 11.24 14.85
CA PRO A 4 -6.49 10.73 13.49
C PRO A 4 -7.25 9.41 13.35
N PRO A 5 -7.90 9.16 12.20
CA PRO A 5 -8.65 7.93 11.97
C PRO A 5 -7.73 6.73 12.23
N GLN A 6 -8.17 5.86 13.13
CA GLN A 6 -7.47 4.63 13.46
C GLN A 6 -7.85 3.58 12.42
N HIS A 7 -6.93 3.27 11.51
CA HIS A 7 -7.14 2.26 10.48
C HIS A 7 -6.85 0.88 11.05
N ARG A 8 -7.85 0.01 11.06
CA ARG A 8 -7.67 -1.39 11.45
C ARG A 8 -6.92 -2.16 10.35
N PRO A 9 -6.16 -3.21 10.66
CA PRO A 9 -5.49 -4.02 9.64
C PRO A 9 -6.44 -4.53 8.55
N ALA A 10 -7.65 -4.94 8.93
CA ALA A 10 -8.67 -5.40 7.97
C ALA A 10 -9.06 -4.31 6.94
N ASP A 11 -9.16 -3.06 7.38
CA ASP A 11 -9.52 -1.93 6.53
C ASP A 11 -8.36 -1.57 5.57
N VAL A 12 -7.12 -1.62 6.05
CA VAL A 12 -5.92 -1.44 5.22
C VAL A 12 -5.82 -2.56 4.18
N ALA A 13 -6.05 -3.81 4.56
CA ALA A 13 -6.06 -4.95 3.64
C ALA A 13 -7.15 -4.82 2.57
N ALA A 14 -8.35 -4.36 2.93
CA ALA A 14 -9.41 -4.11 1.96
C ALA A 14 -9.02 -3.01 0.95
N CYS A 15 -8.30 -1.98 1.40
CA CYS A 15 -7.75 -0.95 0.52
C CYS A 15 -6.69 -1.53 -0.42
N LEU A 16 -5.74 -2.32 0.08
CA LEU A 16 -4.72 -3.00 -0.74
C LEU A 16 -5.36 -3.87 -1.82
N LYS A 17 -6.39 -4.66 -1.48
CA LYS A 17 -7.15 -5.45 -2.47
C LYS A 17 -7.85 -4.58 -3.52
N ARG A 18 -8.44 -3.45 -3.11
CA ARG A 18 -9.06 -2.47 -4.04
C ARG A 18 -8.04 -1.81 -4.99
N LEU A 19 -6.78 -1.75 -4.57
CA LEU A 19 -5.66 -1.26 -5.37
C LEU A 19 -5.02 -2.36 -6.25
N GLY A 20 -5.59 -3.57 -6.27
CA GLY A 20 -5.12 -4.67 -7.10
C GLY A 20 -3.98 -5.50 -6.47
N PHE A 21 -3.70 -5.33 -5.17
CA PHE A 21 -2.78 -6.24 -4.48
C PHE A 21 -3.44 -7.58 -4.20
N VAL A 22 -2.67 -8.65 -4.40
CA VAL A 22 -3.06 -10.01 -4.09
C VAL A 22 -2.37 -10.44 -2.81
N GLU A 23 -3.12 -11.10 -1.94
CA GLU A 23 -2.59 -11.65 -0.70
C GLU A 23 -1.95 -13.01 -0.94
N LYS A 24 -0.74 -13.22 -0.42
CA LYS A 24 -0.05 -14.52 -0.46
C LYS A 24 -0.23 -15.24 0.88
N THR A 25 -1.10 -16.24 0.89
CA THR A 25 -1.49 -17.02 2.08
C THR A 25 -0.35 -17.81 2.72
N HIS A 26 0.68 -18.20 1.95
CA HIS A 26 1.79 -19.06 2.43
C HIS A 26 3.11 -18.33 2.73
N ARG A 27 3.14 -16.99 2.70
CA ARG A 27 4.37 -16.21 2.95
C ARG A 27 4.28 -15.24 4.13
N GLY A 28 3.28 -15.44 5.00
CA GLY A 28 3.17 -14.74 6.28
C GLY A 28 3.99 -15.43 7.38
N LYS A 29 4.45 -14.67 8.38
CA LYS A 29 5.05 -15.20 9.62
C LYS A 29 4.25 -14.64 10.81
N GLY A 30 3.69 -15.52 11.63
CA GLY A 30 2.75 -15.12 12.69
C GLY A 30 1.54 -14.40 12.11
N ASP A 31 1.16 -13.28 12.71
CA ASP A 31 0.00 -12.47 12.28
C ASP A 31 0.28 -11.56 11.06
N HIS A 32 1.45 -11.66 10.43
CA HIS A 32 1.78 -10.86 9.26
C HIS A 32 1.21 -11.49 7.98
N ARG A 33 0.48 -10.69 7.20
CA ARG A 33 -0.03 -11.07 5.87
C ARG A 33 0.72 -10.31 4.78
N MET A 34 1.20 -11.04 3.78
CA MET A 34 1.94 -10.48 2.65
C MET A 34 1.00 -10.15 1.50
N PHE A 35 1.08 -8.92 1.00
CA PHE A 35 0.36 -8.44 -0.17
C PHE A 35 1.38 -8.09 -1.25
N PHE A 36 1.12 -8.53 -2.48
CA PHE A 36 2.01 -8.34 -3.62
C PHE A 36 1.23 -7.78 -4.81
N ARG A 37 1.90 -6.93 -5.59
CA ARG A 37 1.40 -6.46 -6.88
C ARG A 37 2.57 -6.17 -7.83
N THR A 38 2.43 -6.54 -9.09
CA THR A 38 3.24 -5.96 -10.18
C THR A 38 2.47 -4.79 -10.78
N ALA A 39 3.14 -3.65 -10.99
CA ALA A 39 2.56 -2.47 -11.61
C ALA A 39 3.43 -1.96 -12.76
N GLN A 40 2.78 -1.44 -13.80
CA GLN A 40 3.45 -0.69 -14.86
C GLN A 40 3.78 0.71 -14.36
N CYS A 41 5.02 1.13 -14.59
CA CYS A 41 5.52 2.48 -14.38
C CYS A 41 6.15 2.98 -15.69
N ARG A 42 6.56 4.25 -15.72
CA ARG A 42 6.98 4.94 -16.95
C ARG A 42 8.12 4.25 -17.70
N ASP A 43 9.03 3.64 -16.95
CA ASP A 43 10.29 3.04 -17.41
C ASP A 43 10.32 1.50 -17.23
N GLY A 44 9.16 0.87 -16.98
CA GLY A 44 9.02 -0.59 -16.98
C GLY A 44 8.07 -1.11 -15.90
N GLU A 45 8.32 -2.33 -15.42
CA GLU A 45 7.54 -2.94 -14.35
C GLU A 45 8.21 -2.81 -12.99
N VAL A 46 7.40 -2.65 -11.94
CA VAL A 46 7.85 -2.67 -10.55
C VAL A 46 7.01 -3.63 -9.71
N GLY A 47 7.69 -4.43 -8.89
CA GLY A 47 7.07 -5.28 -7.88
C GLY A 47 6.91 -4.52 -6.56
N LEU A 48 5.69 -4.42 -6.08
CA LEU A 48 5.33 -3.81 -4.80
C LEU A 48 4.97 -4.89 -3.79
N VAL A 49 5.54 -4.80 -2.59
CA VAL A 49 5.31 -5.77 -1.50
C VAL A 49 4.93 -5.00 -0.24
N VAL A 50 3.87 -5.46 0.43
CA VAL A 50 3.46 -4.97 1.74
C VAL A 50 3.37 -6.14 2.71
N LEU A 51 3.98 -5.99 3.87
CA LEU A 51 3.74 -6.85 5.02
C LEU A 51 2.84 -6.09 5.99
N LEU A 52 1.65 -6.64 6.26
CA LEU A 52 0.67 -6.05 7.15
C LEU A 52 0.51 -6.93 8.38
N ASP A 53 0.80 -6.37 9.55
CA ASP A 53 0.64 -7.03 10.86
C ASP A 53 -0.83 -6.97 11.31
N PHE A 54 -1.46 -8.12 11.49
CA PHE A 54 -2.83 -8.24 12.02
C PHE A 54 -2.87 -8.40 13.55
N GLY A 55 -1.72 -8.59 14.21
CA GLY A 55 -1.63 -8.68 15.67
C GLY A 55 -1.71 -7.33 16.37
N ARG A 56 -1.69 -6.22 15.61
CA ARG A 56 -1.80 -4.84 16.11
C ARG A 56 -3.03 -4.16 15.53
N ASP A 57 -4.04 -3.92 16.36
CA ASP A 57 -5.23 -3.15 16.01
C ASP A 57 -5.40 -1.97 17.00
N PRO A 58 -5.31 -0.71 16.53
CA PRO A 58 -5.16 -0.25 15.14
C PRO A 58 -3.73 -0.32 14.60
N VAL A 59 -3.58 -0.19 13.27
CA VAL A 59 -2.28 -0.03 12.64
C VAL A 59 -1.63 1.27 13.12
N PRO A 60 -0.41 1.24 13.69
CA PRO A 60 0.25 2.46 14.16
C PRO A 60 0.47 3.45 13.02
N GLY A 61 0.16 4.74 13.25
CA GLY A 61 0.27 5.78 12.23
C GLY A 61 1.62 5.86 11.50
N PRO A 62 2.78 5.74 12.18
CA PRO A 62 4.08 5.67 11.50
C PRO A 62 4.22 4.46 10.57
N ILE A 63 3.69 3.30 10.96
CA ILE A 63 3.72 2.07 10.15
C ILE A 63 2.83 2.24 8.93
N LEU A 64 1.62 2.78 9.09
CA LEU A 64 0.74 3.09 7.95
C LEU A 64 1.44 4.03 6.97
N ARG A 65 2.03 5.14 7.43
CA ARG A 65 2.76 6.08 6.57
C ARG A 65 3.92 5.41 5.81
N LYS A 66 4.64 4.49 6.47
CA LYS A 66 5.69 3.70 5.83
C LYS A 66 5.11 2.83 4.72
N ILE A 67 4.07 2.06 5.00
CA ILE A 67 3.38 1.22 4.00
C ILE A 67 2.93 2.05 2.80
N LEU A 68 2.29 3.19 3.03
CA LEU A 68 1.80 4.06 1.96
C LEU A 68 2.96 4.58 1.10
N THR A 69 4.03 5.06 1.74
CA THR A 69 5.25 5.49 1.04
C THR A 69 5.84 4.37 0.19
N ASP A 70 5.94 3.16 0.72
CA ASP A 70 6.52 1.99 0.04
C ASP A 70 5.71 1.56 -1.20
N ILE A 71 4.42 1.92 -1.26
CA ILE A 71 3.56 1.67 -2.43
C ILE A 71 3.25 2.95 -3.24
N GLY A 72 4.00 4.03 -3.01
CA GLY A 72 3.86 5.29 -3.74
C GLY A 72 2.58 6.09 -3.45
N LEU A 73 1.88 5.80 -2.36
CA LEU A 73 0.65 6.47 -1.93
C LEU A 73 0.92 7.49 -0.82
N ASP A 74 0.13 8.57 -0.81
CA ASP A 74 0.03 9.47 0.33
C ASP A 74 -1.26 9.19 1.13
N LEU A 75 -1.35 9.78 2.33
CA LEU A 75 -2.48 9.57 3.23
C LEU A 75 -3.80 10.12 2.65
N ALA A 76 -3.74 11.25 1.94
CA ALA A 76 -4.92 11.89 1.37
C ALA A 76 -5.57 11.01 0.27
N THR A 77 -4.74 10.39 -0.55
CA THR A 77 -5.16 9.49 -1.61
C THR A 77 -5.60 8.15 -1.03
N PHE A 78 -4.91 7.65 0.00
CA PHE A 78 -5.36 6.47 0.75
C PHE A 78 -6.76 6.65 1.34
N ASP A 79 -7.08 7.82 1.91
CA ASP A 79 -8.44 8.10 2.44
C ASP A 79 -9.51 8.04 1.33
N LYS A 80 -9.19 8.45 0.09
CA LYS A 80 -10.09 8.26 -1.06
C LYS A 80 -10.32 6.78 -1.37
N VAL A 81 -9.27 5.94 -1.28
CA VAL A 81 -9.40 4.48 -1.41
C VAL A 81 -10.29 3.95 -0.31
N TYR A 82 -10.01 4.30 0.95
CA TYR A 82 -10.75 3.86 2.13
C TYR A 82 -12.25 4.16 2.01
N ARG A 83 -12.58 5.39 1.59
CA ARG A 83 -13.96 5.85 1.33
C ARG A 83 -14.57 5.34 0.02
N LYS A 84 -13.93 4.41 -0.68
CA LYS A 84 -14.40 3.79 -1.93
C LYS A 84 -14.58 4.77 -3.11
N ARG A 85 -13.92 5.93 -3.08
CA ARG A 85 -13.96 6.95 -4.15
C ARG A 85 -12.83 6.83 -5.16
N TRP A 86 -11.88 5.95 -4.89
CA TRP A 86 -10.71 5.70 -5.71
C TRP A 86 -10.30 4.22 -5.60
N GLY A 87 -9.58 3.70 -6.58
CA GLY A 87 -9.24 2.28 -6.63
C GLY A 87 -8.23 1.98 -7.72
N GLN A 88 -8.15 0.70 -8.13
CA GLN A 88 -7.12 0.19 -9.03
C GLN A 88 -6.87 1.05 -10.27
N ARG A 89 -7.89 1.38 -11.08
CA ARG A 89 -7.68 2.19 -12.30
C ARG A 89 -7.00 3.54 -12.05
N GLY A 90 -7.41 4.23 -10.99
CA GLY A 90 -6.81 5.52 -10.63
C GLY A 90 -5.39 5.37 -10.11
N TYR A 91 -5.15 4.31 -9.36
CA TYR A 91 -3.82 3.97 -8.88
C TYR A 91 -2.87 3.58 -10.02
N ASP A 92 -3.35 2.87 -11.03
CA ASP A 92 -2.57 2.47 -12.20
C ASP A 92 -2.13 3.67 -13.03
N ALA A 93 -3.06 4.60 -13.27
CA ALA A 93 -2.76 5.87 -13.92
C ALA A 93 -1.77 6.72 -13.12
N MET A 94 -1.78 6.63 -11.78
CA MET A 94 -0.80 7.32 -10.94
C MET A 94 0.59 6.68 -11.06
N LEU A 95 0.67 5.36 -11.03
CA LEU A 95 1.94 4.63 -11.12
C LEU A 95 2.58 4.72 -12.51
N SER A 96 1.78 4.69 -13.59
CA SER A 96 2.27 4.79 -14.97
C SER A 96 2.97 6.12 -15.27
N ASN A 97 2.66 7.17 -14.51
CA ASN A 97 3.29 8.49 -14.63
C ASN A 97 4.57 8.65 -13.81
N ARG A 98 4.94 7.66 -12.99
CA ARG A 98 6.13 7.69 -12.13
C ARG A 98 7.24 6.82 -12.70
N SER A 99 8.49 7.16 -12.42
CA SER A 99 9.61 6.26 -12.70
C SER A 99 9.70 5.15 -11.65
N ARG A 100 10.38 4.06 -12.02
CA ARG A 100 10.69 2.96 -11.13
C ARG A 100 11.50 3.42 -9.93
N SER A 101 12.45 4.34 -10.12
CA SER A 101 13.26 4.92 -9.04
C SER A 101 12.43 5.71 -8.03
N GLU A 102 11.30 6.31 -8.42
CA GLU A 102 10.39 7.00 -7.49
C GLU A 102 9.57 6.03 -6.64
N LEU A 103 9.29 4.84 -7.18
CA LEU A 103 8.48 3.80 -6.53
C LEU A 103 9.32 2.82 -5.70
N LEU A 104 10.62 2.72 -5.96
CA LEU A 104 11.52 1.93 -5.14
C LEU A 104 11.74 2.62 -3.77
N PRO A 105 11.79 1.84 -2.66
CA PRO A 105 12.23 2.34 -1.37
C PRO A 105 13.56 3.06 -1.49
N LYS A 106 13.77 4.15 -0.72
CA LYS A 106 14.97 5.00 -0.82
C LYS A 106 16.31 4.22 -0.77
N HIS A 107 16.37 3.12 -0.02
CA HIS A 107 17.56 2.28 0.10
C HIS A 107 17.81 1.34 -1.09
N LEU A 108 16.88 1.25 -2.03
CA LEU A 108 16.99 0.48 -3.28
C LEU A 108 17.07 1.40 -4.52
N ARG A 109 17.12 2.72 -4.32
CA ARG A 109 17.35 3.69 -5.38
C ARG A 109 18.87 3.69 -5.65
N GLY A 110 19.28 3.04 -6.73
CA GLY A 110 20.65 3.10 -7.25
C GLY A 110 20.97 4.47 -7.84
#